data_AF-A0A7V9TW45-F1
#
_entry.id   AF-A0A7V9TW45-F1
#
_cell.length_a   1.000
_cell.length_b   1.000
_cell.length_c   1.000
_cell.angle_alpha   90.00
_cell.angle_beta   90.00
_cell.angle_gamma   90.00
#
_symmetry.space_group_name_H-M   'P 1'
#
loop_
_entity.id
_entity.type
_entity.pdbx_description
1 polymer ?
#
loop_
_entity_poly.entity_id
_entity_poly.type
_entity_poly.pdbx_seq_one_letter_code
_entity_poly.pdbx_strand_id
1 'polypeptide(L)'
;MKKELALLIFASWLACGCLVIAQDRKSSSIPYGFSDKPRDCEINIIRMESLEKLAAAESNRDSVVIAVARLGDGEYAQELNRRRLQNVMTVLTDNLGMKKERVVIASGERVNGYGRVEVYVGGQLGDALLVNRGKDLCVNCCDIDKRYYPYRRDKKR
;
A
#
# COMPACT_ATOMS: atom_id res chain seq x y z
N MET A 1 -22.79 16.89 61.01
CA MET A 1 -23.63 15.99 60.18
C MET A 1 -23.84 16.45 58.72
N LYS A 2 -23.13 17.44 58.17
CA LYS A 2 -23.30 17.87 56.75
C LYS A 2 -22.09 17.61 55.84
N LYS A 3 -21.02 17.00 56.34
CA LYS A 3 -19.77 16.80 55.59
C LYS A 3 -19.60 15.42 54.95
N GLU A 4 -20.43 14.44 55.31
CA GLU A 4 -20.28 13.07 54.79
C GLU A 4 -21.15 12.78 53.55
N LEU A 5 -22.15 13.61 53.24
CA LEU A 5 -23.01 13.40 52.08
C LEU A 5 -22.38 13.88 50.76
N ALA A 6 -21.34 14.72 50.81
CA ALA A 6 -20.70 15.27 49.62
C ALA A 6 -19.69 14.32 48.95
N LEU A 7 -19.24 13.27 49.66
CA LEU A 7 -18.19 12.38 49.15
C LEU A 7 -18.73 11.24 48.26
N LEU A 8 -20.02 10.93 48.34
CA LEU A 8 -20.64 9.84 47.57
C LEU A 8 -21.06 10.25 46.16
N ILE A 9 -21.16 11.55 45.85
CA ILE A 9 -21.58 12.03 44.52
C ILE A 9 -20.39 12.08 43.54
N PHE A 10 -19.16 12.27 44.03
CA PHE A 10 -17.97 12.31 43.17
C PHE A 10 -17.50 10.93 42.68
N ALA A 11 -17.83 9.85 43.39
CA ALA A 11 -17.45 8.50 42.97
C ALA A 11 -18.26 7.97 41.77
N SER A 12 -19.45 8.52 41.50
CA SER A 12 -20.32 8.06 40.40
C SER A 12 -19.91 8.58 39.02
N TRP A 13 -19.05 9.61 38.95
CA TRP A 13 -18.61 10.18 37.67
C TRP A 13 -17.31 9.57 37.12
N LEU A 14 -16.62 8.73 37.90
CA LEU A 14 -15.38 8.07 37.46
C LEU A 14 -15.59 6.70 36.78
N ALA A 15 -16.81 6.18 36.73
CA ALA A 15 -17.11 4.87 36.15
C ALA A 15 -17.64 4.89 34.69
N CYS A 16 -17.73 6.05 34.04
CA CYS A 16 -18.34 6.19 32.70
C CYS A 16 -17.33 6.28 31.54
N GLY A 17 -16.05 5.97 31.77
CA GLY A 17 -14.96 6.53 30.97
C GLY A 17 -14.24 5.64 29.96
N CYS A 18 -14.58 4.36 29.73
CA CYS A 18 -13.83 3.52 28.78
C CYS A 18 -14.72 2.46 28.11
N LEU A 19 -15.81 2.86 27.45
CA LEU A 19 -16.38 2.00 26.40
C LEU A 19 -15.46 2.07 25.19
N VAL A 20 -14.43 1.23 25.18
CA VAL A 20 -13.67 0.91 23.98
C VAL A 20 -14.65 0.26 23.03
N ILE A 21 -15.22 1.03 22.10
CA ILE A 21 -15.93 0.49 20.95
C ILE A 21 -14.86 -0.24 20.13
N ALA A 22 -14.72 -1.54 20.37
CA ALA A 22 -14.06 -2.44 19.45
C ALA A 22 -14.89 -2.40 18.17
N GLN A 23 -14.53 -1.49 17.26
CA GLN A 23 -15.14 -1.45 15.94
C GLN A 23 -14.83 -2.80 15.28
N ASP A 24 -15.87 -3.62 15.16
CA ASP A 24 -15.86 -4.84 14.37
C ASP A 24 -15.59 -4.44 12.92
N ARG A 25 -14.29 -4.36 12.58
CA ARG A 25 -13.84 -4.10 11.23
C ARG A 25 -14.21 -5.34 10.43
N LYS A 26 -15.29 -5.25 9.66
CA LYS A 26 -15.62 -6.23 8.62
C LYS A 26 -14.31 -6.60 7.93
N SER A 27 -13.93 -7.87 8.07
CA SER A 27 -12.70 -8.42 7.50
C SER A 27 -12.59 -7.96 6.04
N SER A 28 -11.53 -7.24 5.71
CA SER A 28 -11.26 -6.79 4.35
C SER A 28 -11.28 -8.01 3.43
N SER A 29 -12.23 -8.02 2.48
CA SER A 29 -12.36 -9.11 1.52
C SER A 29 -11.35 -8.90 0.40
N ILE A 30 -10.06 -9.03 0.71
CA ILE A 30 -9.04 -9.09 -0.34
C ILE A 30 -9.30 -10.38 -1.11
N PRO A 31 -9.64 -10.31 -2.42
CA PRO A 31 -10.11 -11.48 -3.16
C PRO A 31 -9.01 -12.53 -3.41
N TYR A 32 -7.76 -12.22 -3.07
CA TYR A 32 -6.60 -13.08 -3.33
C TYR A 32 -5.64 -13.09 -2.13
N GLY A 33 -4.98 -14.24 -1.92
CA GLY A 33 -3.86 -14.32 -0.98
C GLY A 33 -2.66 -13.49 -1.43
N PHE A 34 -1.84 -13.08 -0.46
CA PHE A 34 -0.51 -12.55 -0.74
C PHE A 34 0.34 -13.63 -1.40
N SER A 35 1.10 -13.24 -2.43
CA SER A 35 2.02 -14.16 -3.09
C SER A 35 3.25 -14.40 -2.22
N ASP A 36 3.75 -15.63 -2.21
CA ASP A 36 5.00 -16.05 -1.58
C ASP A 36 6.23 -15.78 -2.46
N LYS A 37 6.01 -15.58 -3.76
CA LYS A 37 7.06 -15.29 -4.76
C LYS A 37 6.66 -14.17 -5.74
N PRO A 38 7.63 -13.52 -6.41
CA PRO A 38 7.36 -12.58 -7.49
C PRO A 38 6.49 -13.21 -8.60
N ARG A 39 5.53 -12.44 -9.10
CA ARG A 39 4.63 -12.82 -10.20
C ARG A 39 5.05 -12.14 -11.50
N ASP A 40 4.51 -12.64 -12.60
CA ASP A 40 4.65 -12.03 -13.92
C ASP A 40 3.90 -10.69 -14.02
N CYS A 41 4.08 -10.02 -15.15
CA CYS A 41 3.54 -8.68 -15.39
C CYS A 41 2.02 -8.70 -15.47
N GLU A 42 1.47 -9.74 -16.11
CA GLU A 42 0.06 -10.00 -16.34
C GLU A 42 -0.71 -10.14 -15.02
N ILE A 43 -0.17 -10.89 -14.06
CA ILE A 43 -0.82 -11.05 -12.75
C ILE A 43 -0.70 -9.75 -11.95
N ASN A 44 0.43 -9.03 -12.03
CA ASN A 44 0.58 -7.78 -11.29
C ASN A 44 -0.38 -6.69 -11.77
N ILE A 45 -0.65 -6.56 -13.08
CA ILE A 45 -1.63 -5.58 -13.58
C ILE A 45 -3.05 -5.91 -13.10
N ILE A 46 -3.46 -7.18 -13.12
CA ILE A 46 -4.77 -7.62 -12.60
C ILE A 46 -4.92 -7.27 -11.11
N ARG A 47 -3.85 -7.44 -10.33
CA ARG A 47 -3.82 -7.06 -8.92
C ARG A 47 -3.93 -5.55 -8.72
N MET A 48 -3.27 -4.75 -9.56
CA MET A 48 -3.41 -3.29 -9.56
C MET A 48 -4.83 -2.83 -9.91
N GLU A 49 -5.48 -3.45 -10.89
CA GLU A 49 -6.90 -3.19 -11.20
C GLU A 49 -7.83 -3.54 -10.02
N SER A 50 -7.54 -4.63 -9.31
CA SER A 50 -8.28 -4.98 -8.11
C SER A 50 -8.12 -3.93 -7.00
N LEU A 51 -6.93 -3.35 -6.85
CA LEU A 51 -6.66 -2.29 -5.87
C LEU A 51 -7.40 -0.99 -6.20
N GLU A 52 -7.49 -0.64 -7.49
CA GLU A 52 -8.30 0.51 -7.94
C GLU A 52 -9.77 0.31 -7.60
N LYS A 53 -10.33 -0.87 -7.91
CA LYS A 53 -11.73 -1.20 -7.58
C LYS A 53 -11.99 -1.17 -6.08
N LEU A 54 -11.05 -1.67 -5.28
CA LEU A 54 -11.12 -1.56 -3.81
C LEU A 54 -11.13 -0.10 -3.37
N ALA A 55 -10.24 0.73 -3.91
CA ALA A 55 -10.17 2.16 -3.59
C ALA A 55 -11.42 2.94 -4.03
N ALA A 56 -12.10 2.51 -5.09
CA ALA A 56 -13.35 3.08 -5.56
C ALA A 56 -14.58 2.61 -4.74
N ALA A 57 -14.54 1.38 -4.22
CA ALA A 57 -15.62 0.77 -3.45
C ALA A 57 -15.66 1.22 -1.98
N GLU A 58 -14.53 1.68 -1.42
CA GLU A 58 -14.49 2.24 -0.07
C GLU A 58 -15.50 3.38 0.10
N SER A 59 -16.20 3.38 1.24
CA SER A 59 -17.33 4.31 1.50
C SER A 59 -16.93 5.78 1.43
N ASN A 60 -15.63 6.07 1.63
CA ASN A 60 -15.03 7.33 1.26
C ASN A 60 -14.55 7.22 -0.19
N ARG A 61 -15.35 7.74 -1.14
CA ARG A 61 -15.03 7.80 -2.58
C ARG A 61 -13.70 8.48 -2.91
N ASP A 62 -13.06 9.10 -1.92
CA ASP A 62 -11.75 9.75 -1.97
C ASP A 62 -10.66 9.00 -1.18
N SER A 63 -10.80 7.67 -1.03
CA SER A 63 -9.80 6.86 -0.34
C SER A 63 -8.42 7.04 -0.99
N VAL A 64 -7.44 7.37 -0.14
CA VAL A 64 -6.03 7.53 -0.52
C VAL A 64 -5.42 6.14 -0.70
N VAL A 65 -4.67 5.98 -1.79
CA VAL A 65 -3.82 4.81 -2.05
C VAL A 65 -2.39 5.17 -1.69
N ILE A 66 -1.77 4.36 -0.83
CA ILE A 66 -0.39 4.56 -0.39
C ILE A 66 0.44 3.39 -0.91
N ALA A 67 1.45 3.66 -1.73
CA ALA A 67 2.40 2.66 -2.20
C ALA A 67 3.75 2.83 -1.47
N VAL A 68 4.20 1.78 -0.79
CA VAL A 68 5.45 1.76 -0.03
C VAL A 68 6.40 0.73 -0.63
N ALA A 69 7.52 1.18 -1.21
CA ALA A 69 8.54 0.28 -1.72
C ALA A 69 9.57 -0.07 -0.65
N ARG A 70 9.95 -1.34 -0.59
CA ARG A 70 10.92 -1.88 0.37
C ARG A 70 11.98 -2.69 -0.38
N LEU A 71 13.23 -2.46 0.00
CA LEU A 71 14.37 -3.21 -0.53
C LEU A 71 14.46 -4.57 0.16
N GLY A 72 14.73 -5.61 -0.62
CA GLY A 72 14.94 -6.97 -0.13
C GLY A 72 16.38 -7.29 0.22
N ASP A 73 16.66 -8.59 0.30
CA ASP A 73 17.98 -9.13 0.58
C ASP A 73 18.97 -8.81 -0.54
N GLY A 74 20.12 -8.25 -0.16
CA GLY A 74 21.18 -7.87 -1.10
C GLY A 74 20.88 -6.63 -1.96
N GLU A 75 19.78 -5.91 -1.69
CA GLU A 75 19.45 -4.66 -2.38
C GLU A 75 19.86 -3.44 -1.56
N TYR A 76 20.69 -2.56 -2.13
CA TYR A 76 21.21 -1.38 -1.42
C TYR A 76 20.91 -0.05 -2.12
N ALA A 77 20.62 -0.11 -3.43
CA ALA A 77 20.37 1.08 -4.23
C ALA A 77 18.96 1.61 -3.96
N GLN A 78 18.84 2.76 -3.29
CA GLN A 78 17.56 3.45 -3.08
C GLN A 78 16.83 3.75 -4.39
N GLU A 79 17.59 3.95 -5.47
CA GLU A 79 17.07 4.13 -6.82
C GLU A 79 16.15 2.99 -7.28
N LEU A 80 16.35 1.75 -6.78
CA LEU A 80 15.45 0.63 -7.07
C LEU A 80 14.03 0.88 -6.58
N ASN A 81 13.88 1.40 -5.35
CA ASN A 81 12.56 1.75 -4.82
C ASN A 81 11.93 2.86 -5.63
N ARG A 82 12.70 3.90 -6.00
CA ARG A 82 12.22 5.01 -6.83
C ARG A 82 11.62 4.51 -8.13
N ARG A 83 12.33 3.64 -8.86
CA ARG A 83 11.86 3.07 -10.13
C ARG A 83 10.64 2.17 -9.97
N ARG A 84 10.59 1.35 -8.91
CA ARG A 84 9.43 0.50 -8.60
C ARG A 84 8.18 1.33 -8.31
N LEU A 85 8.31 2.35 -7.46
CA LEU A 85 7.21 3.26 -7.12
C LEU A 85 6.74 4.04 -8.35
N GLN A 86 7.66 4.44 -9.22
CA GLN A 86 7.33 5.14 -10.44
C GLN A 86 6.49 4.28 -11.39
N ASN A 87 6.81 2.99 -11.53
CA ASN A 87 5.98 2.06 -12.30
C ASN A 87 4.57 1.92 -11.71
N VAL A 88 4.46 1.78 -10.39
CA VAL A 88 3.16 1.72 -9.68
C VAL A 88 2.36 3.01 -9.88
N MET A 89 3.02 4.16 -9.73
CA MET A 89 2.42 5.47 -9.91
C MET A 89 1.83 5.61 -11.31
N THR A 90 2.61 5.30 -12.36
CA THR A 90 2.15 5.33 -13.74
C THR A 90 0.94 4.45 -13.97
N VAL A 91 0.93 3.23 -13.44
CA VAL A 91 -0.24 2.36 -13.63
C VAL A 91 -1.46 2.93 -12.92
N LEU A 92 -1.33 3.37 -11.67
CA LEU A 92 -2.46 3.95 -10.94
C LEU A 92 -2.99 5.22 -11.63
N THR A 93 -2.12 6.14 -12.05
CA THR A 93 -2.54 7.43 -12.60
C THR A 93 -2.81 7.40 -14.09
N ASP A 94 -1.85 6.93 -14.88
CA ASP A 94 -1.89 7.06 -16.34
C ASP A 94 -2.75 5.95 -16.96
N ASN A 95 -2.69 4.72 -16.43
CA ASN A 95 -3.41 3.58 -16.99
C ASN A 95 -4.80 3.40 -16.37
N LEU A 96 -4.92 3.55 -15.06
CA LEU A 96 -6.16 3.32 -14.31
C LEU A 96 -6.93 4.62 -14.00
N GLY A 97 -6.38 5.79 -14.35
CA GLY A 97 -7.08 7.07 -14.25
C GLY A 97 -7.24 7.61 -12.82
N MET A 98 -6.50 7.09 -11.85
CA MET A 98 -6.54 7.59 -10.48
C MET A 98 -5.95 9.00 -10.42
N LYS A 99 -6.63 9.91 -9.70
CA LYS A 99 -6.13 11.27 -9.46
C LYS A 99 -4.80 11.20 -8.70
N LYS A 100 -3.79 11.94 -9.17
CA LYS A 100 -2.44 11.96 -8.60
C LYS A 100 -2.43 12.34 -7.11
N GLU A 101 -3.33 13.23 -6.69
CA GLU A 101 -3.44 13.70 -5.31
C GLU A 101 -3.93 12.61 -4.34
N ARG A 102 -4.53 11.54 -4.89
CA ARG A 102 -4.98 10.37 -4.12
C ARG A 102 -3.91 9.29 -4.00
N VAL A 103 -2.77 9.45 -4.66
CA VAL A 103 -1.68 8.46 -4.63
C VAL A 103 -0.50 9.03 -3.86
N VAL A 104 -0.18 8.39 -2.75
CA VAL A 104 1.01 8.70 -1.94
C VAL A 104 2.04 7.62 -2.18
N ILE A 105 3.28 8.01 -2.48
CA ILE A 105 4.40 7.07 -2.64
C ILE A 105 5.43 7.29 -1.54
N ALA A 106 5.98 6.22 -1.00
CA ALA A 106 7.01 6.27 0.05
C ALA A 106 8.01 5.11 -0.08
N SER A 107 9.20 5.29 0.49
CA SER A 107 10.16 4.20 0.68
C SER A 107 10.16 3.78 2.15
N GLY A 108 10.03 2.49 2.40
CA GLY A 108 10.06 1.92 3.75
C GLY A 108 11.40 1.27 4.10
N GLU A 109 11.49 0.77 5.33
CA GLU A 109 12.62 -0.03 5.79
C GLU A 109 12.78 -1.31 4.96
N ARG A 110 14.01 -1.81 4.97
CA ARG A 110 14.39 -3.07 4.31
C ARG A 110 13.63 -4.25 4.92
N VAL A 111 13.50 -5.30 4.12
CA VAL A 111 12.79 -6.51 4.49
C VAL A 111 13.60 -7.75 4.15
N ASN A 112 13.39 -8.80 4.93
CA ASN A 112 13.94 -10.12 4.62
C ASN A 112 13.24 -10.69 3.38
N GLY A 113 14.01 -11.37 2.53
CA GLY A 113 13.54 -12.01 1.30
C GLY A 113 13.47 -11.05 0.10
N TYR A 114 12.41 -11.17 -0.69
CA TYR A 114 12.21 -10.37 -1.90
C TYR A 114 11.93 -8.90 -1.58
N GLY A 115 12.45 -8.00 -2.43
CA GLY A 115 11.98 -6.62 -2.45
C GLY A 115 10.49 -6.58 -2.83
N ARG A 116 9.78 -5.54 -2.40
CA ARG A 116 8.33 -5.45 -2.64
C ARG A 116 7.80 -4.04 -2.69
N VAL A 117 6.63 -3.89 -3.28
CA VAL A 117 5.78 -2.70 -3.14
C VAL A 117 4.52 -3.10 -2.41
N GLU A 118 4.35 -2.58 -1.20
CA GLU A 118 3.13 -2.72 -0.41
C GLU A 118 2.16 -1.61 -0.82
N VAL A 119 0.93 -1.96 -1.16
CA VAL A 119 -0.11 -1.00 -1.55
C VAL A 119 -1.21 -1.04 -0.51
N TYR A 120 -1.45 0.10 0.10
CA TYR A 120 -2.45 0.31 1.12
C TYR A 120 -3.60 1.14 0.53
N VAL A 121 -4.84 0.76 0.86
CA VAL A 121 -6.05 1.45 0.44
C VAL A 121 -6.83 1.80 1.71
N GLY A 122 -7.15 3.08 1.90
CA GLY A 122 -7.88 3.52 3.11
C GLY A 122 -7.15 3.21 4.43
N GLY A 123 -5.82 3.12 4.39
CA GLY A 123 -4.98 2.76 5.54
C GLY A 123 -4.90 1.26 5.85
N GLN A 124 -5.48 0.40 5.02
CA GLN A 124 -5.37 -1.07 5.14
C GLN A 124 -4.47 -1.63 4.04
N LEU A 125 -3.68 -2.66 4.35
CA LEU A 125 -2.86 -3.35 3.36
C LEU A 125 -3.77 -4.07 2.37
N GLY A 126 -3.81 -3.62 1.11
CA GLY A 126 -4.57 -4.26 0.04
C GLY A 126 -3.73 -5.32 -0.69
N ASP A 127 -2.45 -5.04 -0.92
CA ASP A 127 -1.55 -5.97 -1.63
C ASP A 127 -0.06 -5.76 -1.29
N ALA A 128 0.75 -6.79 -1.54
CA ALA A 128 2.20 -6.75 -1.53
C ALA A 128 2.77 -7.41 -2.80
N LEU A 129 3.23 -6.58 -3.74
CA LEU A 129 3.77 -7.02 -5.03
C LEU A 129 5.27 -7.32 -4.88
N LEU A 130 5.63 -8.61 -4.87
CA LEU A 130 7.01 -9.07 -4.72
C LEU A 130 7.82 -8.91 -6.01
N VAL A 131 9.11 -8.58 -5.87
CA VAL A 131 10.02 -8.28 -6.97
C VAL A 131 11.34 -9.02 -6.81
N ASN A 132 11.83 -9.60 -7.91
CA ASN A 132 13.15 -10.23 -7.94
C ASN A 132 14.27 -9.21 -7.65
N ARG A 133 15.36 -9.68 -7.03
CA ARG A 133 16.50 -8.84 -6.64
C ARG A 133 17.04 -7.99 -7.79
N GLY A 134 17.15 -6.68 -7.58
CA GLY A 134 17.69 -5.71 -8.54
C GLY A 134 16.80 -5.50 -9.77
N LYS A 135 15.58 -6.03 -9.77
CA LYS A 135 14.59 -5.82 -10.83
C LYS A 135 13.59 -4.73 -10.44
N ASP A 136 12.97 -4.19 -11.47
CA ASP A 136 11.84 -3.27 -11.34
C ASP A 136 10.55 -4.07 -11.23
N LEU A 137 9.52 -3.46 -10.64
CA LEU A 137 8.21 -4.07 -10.55
C LEU A 137 7.56 -4.03 -11.93
N CYS A 138 7.25 -5.20 -12.50
CA CYS A 138 6.57 -5.28 -13.77
C CYS A 138 5.06 -5.20 -13.54
N VAL A 139 4.44 -4.11 -13.97
CA VAL A 139 2.99 -3.84 -13.82
C VAL A 139 2.32 -3.48 -15.14
N ASN A 140 3.03 -3.64 -16.27
CA ASN A 140 2.46 -3.51 -17.60
C ASN A 140 3.14 -4.52 -18.53
N CYS A 141 2.39 -5.03 -19.49
CA CYS A 141 2.89 -5.89 -20.54
C CYS A 141 3.48 -5.01 -21.64
N CYS A 142 4.67 -5.38 -22.13
CA CYS A 142 5.22 -4.84 -23.38
C CYS A 142 5.66 -3.37 -23.35
N ASP A 143 6.72 -3.07 -22.59
CA ASP A 143 7.93 -2.37 -23.05
C ASP A 143 8.68 -1.74 -21.88
N ILE A 144 10.00 -1.57 -22.05
CA ILE A 144 10.79 -0.74 -21.16
C ILE A 144 10.31 0.70 -21.36
N ASP A 145 9.71 1.31 -20.33
CA ASP A 145 9.33 2.71 -20.43
C ASP A 145 10.60 3.57 -20.57
N LYS A 146 10.84 4.06 -21.79
CA LYS A 146 11.98 4.90 -22.15
C LYS A 146 12.03 6.18 -21.32
N ARG A 147 10.90 6.65 -20.75
CA ARG A 147 10.86 7.80 -19.84
C ARG A 147 11.68 7.55 -18.58
N TYR A 148 11.78 6.29 -18.12
CA TYR A 148 12.44 5.93 -16.86
C TYR A 148 13.85 5.37 -17.02
N TYR A 149 14.22 5.00 -18.25
CA TYR A 149 15.54 4.44 -18.56
C TYR A 149 16.20 5.19 -19.73
N PRO A 150 16.33 6.53 -19.69
CA PRO A 150 16.84 7.28 -20.85
C PRO A 150 18.30 6.95 -21.19
N TYR A 151 19.08 6.44 -20.22
CA TYR A 151 20.48 6.05 -20.38
C TYR A 151 20.67 4.58 -20.72
N ARG A 152 19.61 3.76 -20.66
CA ARG A 152 19.73 2.32 -20.90
C ARG A 152 19.73 2.15 -22.41
N ARG A 153 20.93 2.08 -23.01
CA ARG A 153 21.12 1.65 -24.39
C ARG A 153 20.62 0.21 -24.49
N ASP A 154 19.35 0.06 -24.81
CA ASP A 154 18.73 -1.18 -25.21
C ASP A 154 19.60 -1.76 -26.34
N LYS A 155 20.44 -2.74 -25.96
CA LYS A 155 21.11 -3.59 -26.95
C LYS A 155 19.98 -4.21 -27.75
N LYS A 156 19.92 -3.89 -29.05
CA LYS A 156 19.20 -4.68 -30.05
C LYS A 156 19.43 -6.15 -29.69
N ARG A 157 18.39 -6.83 -29.23
CA ARG A 157 18.41 -8.26 -29.04
C ARG A 157 18.33 -8.93 -30.40
#